data_AF-A0AAX4HNU6-F1
#
_entry.id   AF-A0AAX4HNU6-F1
#
_cell.length_a   1.000
_cell.length_b   1.000
_cell.length_c   1.000
_cell.angle_alpha   90.00
_cell.angle_beta   90.00
_cell.angle_gamma   90.00
#
_symmetry.space_group_name_H-M   'P 1'
#
loop_
_entity.id
_entity.type
_entity.pdbx_description
1 polymer ?
#
loop_
_entity_poly.entity_id
_entity_poly.type
_entity_poly.pdbx_seq_one_letter_code
_entity_poly.pdbx_strand_id
1 'polypeptide(L)'
;MEKEKSKILVRDVQTQQVLFECAITESEKAYQFAAEMEEMGLDIEVVVPTLGETLSNSLGLSREDLEKYKESLEEEMDSHEGSCCFTEPEDDKIIH
;
A
#
# COMPACT_ATOMS: atom_id res chain seq x y z
N MET A 1 5.05 23.15 11.28
CA MET A 1 4.67 22.24 10.19
C MET A 1 3.98 21.04 10.82
N GLU A 2 2.65 21.00 10.74
CA GLU A 2 1.88 19.85 11.19
C GLU A 2 2.17 18.69 10.25
N LYS A 3 2.67 17.58 10.81
CA LYS A 3 3.10 16.41 10.06
C LYS A 3 1.87 15.70 9.50
N GLU A 4 1.79 15.50 8.19
CA GLU A 4 0.82 14.58 7.58
C GLU A 4 1.19 13.15 8.00
N LYS A 5 0.65 12.72 9.14
CA LYS A 5 0.82 11.34 9.60
C LYS A 5 0.07 10.43 8.64
N SER A 6 0.68 9.33 8.22
CA SER A 6 -0.01 8.30 7.45
C SER A 6 -1.27 7.83 8.20
N LYS A 7 -2.43 7.96 7.56
CA LYS A 7 -3.75 7.60 8.10
C LYS A 7 -4.35 6.46 7.31
N ILE A 8 -5.17 5.67 7.98
CA ILE A 8 -6.05 4.69 7.35
C ILE A 8 -7.39 5.38 7.11
N LEU A 9 -7.95 5.18 5.92
CA LEU A 9 -9.22 5.76 5.50
C LEU A 9 -10.22 4.64 5.26
N VAL A 10 -11.44 4.80 5.77
CA VAL A 10 -12.57 3.92 5.48
C VAL A 10 -13.54 4.71 4.62
N ARG A 11 -13.80 4.25 3.40
CA ARG A 11 -14.64 4.94 2.43
C ARG A 11 -15.75 4.04 1.91
N ASP A 12 -16.89 4.65 1.64
CA ASP A 12 -18.00 3.99 0.94
C ASP A 12 -17.66 3.84 -0.55
N VAL A 13 -17.79 2.64 -1.10
CA VAL A 13 -17.40 2.34 -2.48
C VAL A 13 -18.32 3.02 -3.49
N GLN A 14 -19.60 3.19 -3.15
CA GLN A 14 -20.61 3.72 -4.07
C GLN A 14 -20.51 5.24 -4.21
N THR A 15 -20.23 5.93 -3.11
CA THR A 15 -20.19 7.39 -3.02
C THR A 15 -18.77 7.95 -2.99
N GLN A 16 -17.77 7.10 -2.80
CA GLN A 16 -16.36 7.47 -2.54
C GLN A 16 -16.17 8.39 -1.33
N GLN A 17 -17.16 8.48 -0.45
CA GLN A 17 -17.11 9.35 0.71
C GLN A 17 -16.29 8.68 1.83
N VAL A 18 -15.35 9.42 2.41
CA VAL A 18 -14.64 8.99 3.62
C VAL A 18 -15.61 9.03 4.79
N LEU A 19 -15.91 7.86 5.35
CA LEU A 19 -16.80 7.68 6.50
C LEU A 19 -16.01 7.74 7.81
N PHE A 20 -14.76 7.28 7.79
CA PHE A 20 -13.92 7.24 8.98
C PHE A 20 -12.44 7.36 8.62
N GLU A 21 -11.65 7.98 9.50
CA GLU A 21 -10.20 8.05 9.40
C GLU A 21 -9.54 7.80 10.76
N CYS A 22 -8.44 7.05 10.78
CA CYS A 22 -7.65 6.84 11.99
C CYS A 22 -6.16 6.74 11.70
N ALA A 23 -5.33 6.77 12.75
CA ALA A 23 -3.89 6.53 12.61
C ALA A 23 -3.60 5.04 12.31
N ILE A 24 -2.47 4.74 11.66
CA ILE A 24 -2.04 3.35 11.42
C ILE A 24 -2.01 2.50 12.69
N THR A 25 -1.62 3.09 13.81
CA THR A 25 -1.56 2.42 15.13
C THR A 25 -2.93 1.98 15.63
N GLU A 26 -4.01 2.51 15.06
CA GLU A 26 -5.40 2.23 15.41
C GLU A 26 -6.13 1.48 14.28
N SER A 27 -5.38 0.74 13.45
CA SER A 27 -5.92 -0.04 12.33
C SER A 27 -7.07 -0.97 12.73
N GLU A 28 -7.02 -1.58 13.92
CA GLU A 28 -8.08 -2.42 14.47
C GLU A 28 -9.44 -1.71 14.49
N LYS A 29 -9.46 -0.40 14.83
CA LYS A 29 -10.69 0.40 14.84
C LYS A 29 -11.25 0.63 13.45
N ALA A 30 -10.40 0.82 12.44
CA ALA A 30 -10.84 0.98 11.06
C ALA A 30 -11.49 -0.30 10.53
N TYR A 31 -10.90 -1.47 10.81
CA TYR A 31 -11.48 -2.75 10.42
C TYR A 31 -12.78 -3.05 11.17
N GLN A 32 -12.85 -2.73 12.47
CA GLN A 32 -14.07 -2.89 13.24
C GLN A 32 -15.20 -2.02 12.70
N PHE A 33 -14.92 -0.74 12.43
CA PHE A 33 -15.88 0.18 11.83
C PHE A 33 -16.32 -0.28 10.43
N ALA A 34 -15.39 -0.76 9.60
CA ALA A 34 -15.72 -1.31 8.29
C ALA A 34 -16.67 -2.52 8.39
N ALA A 35 -16.39 -3.45 9.32
CA ALA A 35 -17.25 -4.60 9.56
C ALA A 35 -18.66 -4.21 10.05
N GLU A 36 -18.78 -3.21 10.93
CA GLU A 36 -20.07 -2.69 11.37
C GLU A 36 -20.86 -2.06 10.21
N MET A 37 -20.18 -1.35 9.30
CA MET A 37 -20.80 -0.73 8.15
C MET A 37 -21.23 -1.75 7.09
N GLU A 38 -20.42 -2.79 6.86
CA GLU A 38 -20.79 -3.95 6.02
C GLU A 38 -22.01 -4.70 6.57
N GLU A 39 -22.10 -4.88 7.90
CA GLU A 39 -23.27 -5.50 8.54
C GLU A 39 -24.56 -4.67 8.32
N MET A 40 -24.43 -3.35 8.23
CA MET A 40 -25.54 -2.45 7.87
C MET A 40 -25.88 -2.45 6.37
N GLY A 41 -25.14 -3.21 5.55
CA GLY A 41 -25.37 -3.36 4.11
C GLY A 41 -24.73 -2.26 3.25
N LEU A 42 -23.76 -1.52 3.80
CA LEU A 42 -22.95 -0.56 3.04
C LEU A 42 -21.71 -1.29 2.48
N ASP A 43 -21.27 -0.87 1.31
CA ASP A 43 -20.12 -1.46 0.62
C ASP A 43 -18.89 -0.58 0.90
N ILE A 44 -17.91 -1.10 1.65
CA ILE A 44 -16.85 -0.28 2.27
C ILE A 44 -15.47 -0.75 1.82
N GLU A 45 -14.55 0.21 1.70
CA GLU A 45 -13.16 -0.05 1.41
C GLU A 45 -12.26 0.59 2.48
N VAL A 46 -11.32 -0.21 2.99
CA VAL A 46 -10.28 0.25 3.92
C VAL A 46 -9.00 0.52 3.15
N VAL A 47 -8.65 1.80 2.98
CA VAL A 47 -7.42 2.24 2.33
C VAL A 47 -6.32 2.38 3.37
N VAL A 48 -5.34 1.47 3.30
CA VAL A 48 -4.16 1.47 4.16
C VAL A 48 -2.94 1.98 3.38
N PRO A 49 -2.19 2.96 3.91
CA PRO A 49 -0.97 3.45 3.27
C PRO A 49 0.08 2.34 3.20
N THR A 50 0.74 2.23 2.05
CA THR A 50 1.77 1.21 1.83
C THR A 50 3.02 1.45 2.68
N LEU A 51 3.92 0.45 2.76
CA LEU A 51 5.20 0.60 3.44
C LEU A 51 6.02 1.75 2.85
N GLY A 52 6.07 1.87 1.52
CA GLY A 52 6.75 2.96 0.82
C GLY A 52 6.16 4.32 1.18
N GLU A 53 4.84 4.45 1.19
CA GLU A 53 4.17 5.71 1.57
C GLU A 53 4.36 6.05 3.05
N THR A 54 4.37 5.05 3.93
CA THR A 54 4.65 5.23 5.35
C THR A 54 6.10 5.64 5.61
N LEU A 55 7.06 5.06 4.89
CA LEU A 55 8.47 5.42 4.97
C LEU A 55 8.72 6.81 4.41
N SER A 56 8.18 7.13 3.23
CA SER A 56 8.32 8.44 2.60
C SER A 56 7.76 9.56 3.48
N ASN A 57 6.58 9.36 4.08
CA ASN A 57 6.01 10.30 5.04
C ASN A 57 6.86 10.45 6.32
N SER A 58 7.48 9.37 6.80
CA SER A 58 8.35 9.39 7.99
C SER A 58 9.68 10.11 7.74
N LEU A 59 10.23 9.97 6.53
CA LEU A 59 11.48 10.60 6.09
C LEU A 59 11.28 12.06 5.63
N GLY A 60 10.03 12.51 5.50
CA GLY A 60 9.69 13.89 5.10
C GLY A 60 9.90 14.15 3.61
N LEU A 61 9.82 13.11 2.78
CA LEU A 61 9.88 13.25 1.33
C LEU A 61 8.67 14.06 0.84
N SER A 62 8.94 15.02 -0.03
CA SER A 62 7.89 15.81 -0.66
C SER A 62 7.07 14.94 -1.61
N ARG A 63 5.83 15.36 -1.90
CA ARG A 63 4.94 14.64 -2.83
C ARG A 63 5.58 14.43 -4.20
N GLU A 64 6.35 15.41 -4.65
CA GLU A 64 7.11 15.40 -5.92
C GLU A 64 8.25 14.37 -5.92
N ASP A 65 8.90 14.15 -4.76
CA ASP A 65 9.95 13.14 -4.63
C ASP A 65 9.37 11.73 -4.50
N LEU A 66 8.15 11.61 -3.98
CA LEU A 66 7.42 10.34 -3.88
C LEU A 66 6.98 9.84 -5.26
N GLU A 67 6.56 10.74 -6.15
CA GLU A 67 6.24 10.42 -7.54
C GLU A 67 7.48 9.97 -8.30
N LYS A 68 8.61 10.68 -8.16
CA LYS A 68 9.89 10.25 -8.73
C LYS A 68 10.35 8.89 -8.19
N TYR A 69 10.16 8.65 -6.89
CA TYR A 69 10.49 7.36 -6.30
C TYR A 69 9.61 6.24 -6.86
N LYS A 70 8.31 6.48 -7.05
CA LYS A 70 7.40 5.50 -7.67
C LYS A 70 7.80 5.22 -9.12
N GLU A 71 8.07 6.27 -9.90
CA GLU A 71 8.53 6.17 -11.29
C GLU A 71 9.84 5.36 -11.37
N SER A 72 10.85 5.69 -10.57
CA SER A 72 12.10 4.92 -10.54
C SER A 72 11.90 3.47 -10.07
N LEU A 73 10.95 3.21 -9.17
CA LEU A 73 10.65 1.84 -8.73
C LEU A 73 9.99 1.03 -9.85
N GLU A 74 9.05 1.64 -10.58
CA GLU A 74 8.40 1.02 -11.73
C GLU A 74 9.39 0.77 -12.87
N GLU A 75 10.29 1.71 -13.15
CA GLU A 75 11.37 1.56 -14.14
C GLU A 75 12.34 0.43 -13.79
N GLU A 76 12.69 0.26 -12.51
CA GLU A 76 13.53 -0.85 -12.04
C GLU A 76 12.81 -2.21 -12.10
N MET A 77 11.49 -2.23 -11.83
CA MET A 77 10.68 -3.45 -11.96
C MET A 77 10.52 -3.88 -13.43
N ASP A 78 10.36 -2.92 -14.36
CA ASP A 78 10.23 -3.18 -15.79
C ASP A 78 11.57 -3.53 -16.45
N SER A 79 12.67 -2.87 -16.04
CA SER A 79 14.02 -3.13 -16.58
C SER A 79 14.63 -4.47 -16.12
N HIS A 80 14.05 -5.11 -15.10
CA HIS A 80 14.54 -6.35 -14.53
C HIS A 80 13.46 -7.44 -14.46
N GLU A 81 12.85 -7.80 -15.60
CA GLU A 81 12.18 -9.10 -15.76
C GLU A 81 13.17 -10.27 -15.52
N GLY A 82 13.36 -10.66 -14.26
CA GLY A 82 13.88 -11.98 -13.89
C GLY A 82 15.18 -12.04 -13.07
N SER A 83 15.92 -10.95 -12.83
CA SER A 83 17.31 -11.10 -12.34
C SER A 83 17.60 -10.71 -10.88
N CYS A 84 16.67 -10.07 -10.14
CA CYS A 84 17.00 -9.60 -8.79
C CYS A 84 16.82 -10.68 -7.69
N CYS A 85 15.99 -11.70 -7.92
CA CYS A 85 15.69 -12.74 -6.92
C CYS A 85 15.54 -14.17 -7.49
N PHE A 86 15.83 -14.41 -8.77
CA PHE A 86 15.73 -15.75 -9.36
C PHE A 86 17.13 -16.31 -9.66
N THR A 87 17.61 -17.22 -8.80
CA THR A 87 18.65 -18.18 -9.18
C THR A 87 17.91 -19.41 -9.69
N GLU A 88 17.85 -19.61 -11.01
CA GLU A 88 17.45 -20.91 -11.57
C GLU A 88 18.45 -21.96 -11.07
N PRO A 89 18.03 -23.07 -10.43
CA PRO A 89 18.91 -24.19 -10.22
C PRO A 89 19.22 -24.81 -11.58
N GLU A 90 20.51 -24.80 -11.94
CA GLU A 90 21.04 -25.31 -13.20
C GLU A 90 20.58 -26.74 -13.49
N ASP A 91 20.15 -26.98 -14.73
CA ASP A 91 19.85 -28.27 -15.37
C ASP A 91 20.63 -29.47 -14.80
N ASP A 92 19.96 -30.32 -14.02
CA ASP A 92 20.37 -31.70 -13.80
C ASP A 92 20.18 -32.48 -15.12
N LYS A 93 21.22 -32.48 -15.96
CA LYS A 93 21.32 -33.38 -17.11
C LYS A 93 21.36 -34.83 -16.62
N ILE A 94 20.19 -35.47 -16.54
CA ILE A 94 20.10 -36.93 -16.45
C ILE A 94 20.52 -37.48 -17.82
N ILE A 95 21.78 -37.92 -17.90
CA ILE A 95 22.33 -38.67 -19.03
C ILE A 95 21.69 -40.07 -18.99
N HIS A 96 20.93 -40.42 -20.04
CA HIS A 96 20.50 -41.80 -20.32
C HIS A 96 21.62 -42.58 -20.99
#